data_AF-A0A382LQT1-F1
#
_entry.id   AF-A0A382LQT1-F1
#
_cell.length_a   1.000
_cell.length_b   1.000
_cell.length_c   1.000
_cell.angle_alpha   90.00
_cell.angle_beta   90.00
_cell.angle_gamma   90.00
#
_symmetry.space_group_name_H-M   'P 1'
#
loop_
_entity.id
_entity.type
_entity.pdbx_description
1 polymer ?
#
loop_
_entity_poly.entity_id
_entity_poly.type
_entity_poly.pdbx_seq_one_letter_code
_entity_poly.pdbx_strand_id
1 'polypeptide(L)'
;MEQSRIEAKGSKIFKGIKCNILNKHQFDLEISNFQKNNIKKIVQAFRYVSYSELTGEKLSGKFNGYKKIIQHKLGKKYNRFFNKLKDNIANQENFANQLQTILVELGFCKDASNSNPKDQIDHENNSENEDSNNQDNQSKNKDSTMDADYDIEADSSKPQHAMSKDGEQEIGDDNSDN
;
A
#
# COMPACT_ATOMS: atom_id res chain seq x y z
N MET A 1 16.31 26.04 -4.15
CA MET A 1 14.84 26.17 -4.03
C MET A 1 14.12 24.98 -4.69
N GLU A 2 14.51 24.57 -5.89
CA GLU A 2 13.81 23.50 -6.63
C GLU A 2 13.85 22.13 -5.95
N GLN A 3 15.00 21.73 -5.37
CA GLN A 3 15.11 20.48 -4.61
C GLN A 3 14.13 20.42 -3.44
N SER A 4 14.05 21.47 -2.62
CA SER A 4 13.10 21.55 -1.50
C SER A 4 11.64 21.48 -1.97
N ARG A 5 11.33 22.04 -3.15
CA ARG A 5 9.99 21.96 -3.75
C ARG A 5 9.65 20.53 -4.18
N ILE A 6 10.60 19.83 -4.80
CA ILE A 6 10.48 18.43 -5.21
C ILE A 6 10.27 17.54 -3.97
N GLU A 7 11.10 17.71 -2.94
CA GLU A 7 11.02 16.95 -1.69
C GLU A 7 9.67 17.16 -0.97
N ALA A 8 9.18 18.40 -0.91
CA ALA A 8 7.89 18.70 -0.30
C ALA A 8 6.72 18.02 -1.04
N LYS A 9 6.72 18.06 -2.37
CA LYS A 9 5.70 17.38 -3.19
C LYS A 9 5.79 15.86 -3.05
N GLY A 10 7.00 15.31 -3.13
CA GLY A 10 7.25 13.88 -2.95
C GLY A 10 6.77 13.39 -1.58
N SER A 11 7.11 14.11 -0.51
CA SER A 11 6.69 13.78 0.86
C SER A 11 5.16 13.69 1.00
N LYS A 12 4.40 14.62 0.39
CA LYS A 12 2.93 14.58 0.40
C LYS A 12 2.39 13.33 -0.29
N ILE A 13 2.94 12.99 -1.46
CA ILE A 13 2.55 11.80 -2.22
C ILE A 13 2.85 10.53 -1.42
N PHE A 14 4.08 10.38 -0.91
CA PHE A 14 4.49 9.21 -0.13
C PHE A 14 3.69 9.06 1.17
N LYS A 15 3.32 10.17 1.82
CA LYS A 15 2.40 10.15 2.97
C LYS A 15 1.04 9.56 2.59
N GLY A 16 0.48 9.97 1.45
CA GLY A 16 -0.77 9.41 0.94
C GLY A 16 -0.67 7.91 0.65
N ILE A 17 0.40 7.48 -0.02
CA ILE A 17 0.66 6.05 -0.30
C ILE A 17 0.76 5.25 1.01
N LYS A 18 1.51 5.76 2.00
CA LYS A 18 1.63 5.13 3.31
C LYS A 18 0.26 4.93 3.96
N CYS A 19 -0.58 5.97 3.99
CA CYS A 19 -1.93 5.90 4.55
C CYS A 19 -2.80 4.88 3.80
N ASN A 20 -2.75 4.85 2.47
CA ASN A 20 -3.54 3.91 1.67
C ASN A 20 -3.16 2.45 1.96
N ILE A 21 -1.86 2.16 2.09
CA ILE A 21 -1.37 0.82 2.42
C ILE A 21 -1.82 0.41 3.83
N LEU A 22 -1.69 1.30 4.82
CA LEU A 22 -2.15 1.05 6.18
C LEU A 22 -3.66 0.77 6.24
N ASN A 23 -4.45 1.62 5.59
CA ASN A 23 -5.91 1.48 5.54
C ASN A 23 -6.32 0.15 4.89
N LYS A 24 -5.65 -0.24 3.80
CA LYS A 24 -5.88 -1.55 3.16
C LYS A 24 -5.63 -2.69 4.15
N HIS A 25 -4.48 -2.70 4.83
CA HIS A 25 -4.18 -3.74 5.81
C HIS A 25 -5.19 -3.78 6.96
N GLN A 26 -5.64 -2.61 7.44
CA GLN A 26 -6.63 -2.54 8.50
C GLN A 26 -7.98 -3.09 8.05
N PHE A 27 -8.45 -2.66 6.88
CA PHE A 27 -9.70 -3.14 6.28
C PHE A 27 -9.70 -4.65 6.04
N ASP A 28 -8.61 -5.18 5.47
CA ASP A 28 -8.45 -6.62 5.23
C ASP A 28 -8.52 -7.42 6.56
N LEU A 29 -8.00 -6.86 7.66
CA LEU A 29 -8.02 -7.50 8.98
C LEU A 29 -9.40 -7.49 9.66
N GLU A 30 -10.24 -6.51 9.38
CA GLU A 30 -11.62 -6.46 9.87
C GLU A 30 -12.52 -7.45 9.13
N ILE A 31 -12.41 -7.49 7.79
CA ILE A 31 -13.34 -8.25 6.94
C ILE A 31 -12.92 -9.72 6.76
N SER A 32 -11.64 -10.05 6.92
CA SER A 32 -11.13 -11.39 6.59
C SER A 32 -11.83 -12.51 7.37
N ASN A 33 -12.74 -13.26 6.75
CA ASN A 33 -13.22 -14.52 7.31
C ASN A 33 -12.04 -15.50 7.42
N PHE A 34 -11.86 -16.12 8.59
CA PHE A 34 -10.75 -17.06 8.82
C PHE A 34 -10.83 -18.17 7.76
N GLN A 35 -9.89 -18.18 6.83
CA GLN A 35 -9.84 -19.23 5.82
C GLN A 35 -9.51 -20.56 6.51
N LYS A 36 -10.29 -21.61 6.20
CA LYS A 36 -10.05 -22.97 6.71
C LYS A 36 -8.72 -23.56 6.23
N ASN A 37 -8.15 -23.03 5.16
CA ASN A 37 -6.85 -23.48 4.63
C ASN A 37 -5.69 -22.93 5.47
N ASN A 38 -4.99 -23.83 6.17
CA ASN A 38 -3.88 -23.51 7.07
C ASN A 38 -2.70 -22.81 6.38
N ILE A 39 -2.37 -23.16 5.13
CA ILE A 39 -1.25 -22.54 4.41
C ILE A 39 -1.59 -21.07 4.10
N LYS A 40 -2.77 -20.83 3.53
CA LYS A 40 -3.23 -19.46 3.24
C LYS A 40 -3.29 -18.61 4.51
N LYS A 41 -3.69 -19.21 5.63
CA LYS A 41 -3.71 -18.56 6.95
C LYS A 41 -2.31 -18.16 7.43
N ILE A 42 -1.29 -19.01 7.25
CA ILE A 42 0.09 -18.67 7.62
C ILE A 42 0.63 -17.55 6.71
N VAL A 43 0.38 -17.62 5.41
CA VAL A 43 0.81 -16.57 4.46
C VAL A 43 0.17 -15.22 4.81
N GLN A 44 -1.13 -15.21 5.11
CA GLN A 44 -1.83 -14.02 5.59
C GLN A 44 -1.23 -13.53 6.91
N ALA A 45 -1.03 -14.43 7.88
CA ALA A 45 -0.45 -14.06 9.15
C ALA A 45 0.93 -13.41 8.98
N PHE A 46 1.79 -14.00 8.14
CA PHE A 46 3.12 -13.48 7.87
C PHE A 46 3.07 -12.11 7.20
N ARG A 47 2.17 -11.91 6.22
CA ARG A 47 1.97 -10.62 5.54
C ARG A 47 1.68 -9.49 6.54
N TYR A 48 0.66 -9.66 7.38
CA TYR A 48 0.23 -8.60 8.31
C TYR A 48 1.21 -8.38 9.46
N VAL A 49 1.76 -9.47 10.01
CA VAL A 49 2.76 -9.38 11.08
C VAL A 49 4.03 -8.71 10.58
N SER A 50 4.54 -9.09 9.41
CA SER A 50 5.75 -8.48 8.85
C SER A 50 5.56 -7.01 8.57
N TYR A 51 4.41 -6.59 8.03
CA TYR A 51 4.12 -5.17 7.85
C TYR A 51 4.21 -4.41 9.18
N SER A 52 3.50 -4.87 10.22
CA SER A 52 3.49 -4.20 11.54
C SER A 52 4.87 -4.17 12.21
N GLU A 53 5.60 -5.30 12.21
CA GLU A 53 6.90 -5.39 12.88
C GLU A 53 7.98 -4.54 12.17
N LEU A 54 8.00 -4.56 10.83
CA LEU A 54 8.99 -3.81 10.03
C LEU A 54 8.69 -2.30 10.00
N THR A 55 7.42 -1.89 9.96
CA THR A 55 7.04 -0.47 9.90
C THR A 55 6.82 0.18 11.27
N GLY A 56 6.55 -0.63 12.30
CA GLY A 56 6.11 -0.15 13.62
C GLY A 56 4.64 0.26 13.69
N GLU A 57 3.88 0.15 12.60
CA GLU A 57 2.47 0.50 12.57
C GLU A 57 1.64 -0.49 13.39
N LYS A 58 0.66 0.03 14.14
CA LYS A 58 -0.25 -0.78 14.95
C LYS A 58 -1.45 -1.18 14.12
N LEU A 59 -1.69 -2.49 14.01
CA LEU A 59 -2.85 -3.04 13.32
C LEU A 59 -3.87 -3.57 14.34
N SER A 60 -5.16 -3.40 14.06
CA SER A 60 -6.26 -3.87 14.91
C SER A 60 -6.97 -5.11 14.34
N GLY A 61 -8.17 -5.44 14.85
CA GLY A 61 -8.93 -6.62 14.41
C GLY A 61 -8.20 -7.95 14.68
N LYS A 62 -8.10 -8.81 13.66
CA LYS A 62 -7.54 -10.17 13.78
C LYS A 62 -6.01 -10.23 13.92
N PHE A 63 -5.34 -9.07 13.93
CA PHE A 63 -3.89 -8.98 14.00
C PHE A 63 -3.27 -9.78 15.15
N ASN A 64 -3.81 -9.68 16.36
CA ASN A 64 -3.27 -10.42 17.52
C ASN A 64 -3.31 -11.94 17.33
N GLY A 65 -4.33 -12.46 16.65
CA GLY A 65 -4.40 -13.87 16.29
C GLY A 65 -3.29 -14.27 15.32
N TYR A 66 -3.06 -13.46 14.28
CA TYR A 66 -1.96 -13.68 13.34
C TYR A 66 -0.58 -13.56 13.98
N LYS A 67 -0.39 -12.58 14.88
CA LYS A 67 0.86 -12.43 15.65
C LYS A 67 1.17 -13.69 16.45
N LYS A 68 0.18 -14.26 17.16
CA LYS A 68 0.35 -15.53 17.89
C LYS A 68 0.75 -16.69 16.99
N ILE A 69 0.19 -16.79 15.78
CA ILE A 69 0.55 -17.84 14.82
C ILE A 69 2.03 -17.73 14.42
N ILE A 70 2.49 -16.52 14.09
CA ILE A 70 3.89 -16.31 13.68
C ILE A 70 4.84 -16.48 14.86
N GLN A 71 4.47 -16.00 16.05
CA GLN A 71 5.23 -16.25 17.28
C GLN A 71 5.36 -17.74 17.59
N HIS A 72 4.29 -18.52 17.43
CA HIS A 72 4.35 -19.96 17.62
C HIS A 72 5.25 -20.64 16.57
N LYS A 73 5.18 -20.20 15.30
CA LYS A 73 6.01 -20.75 14.22
C LYS A 73 7.50 -20.43 14.34
N LEU A 74 7.85 -19.21 14.73
CA LEU A 74 9.25 -18.79 14.88
C LEU A 74 9.81 -19.07 16.28
N GLY A 75 8.95 -19.27 17.27
CA GLY A 75 9.32 -19.51 18.67
C GLY A 75 10.27 -18.43 19.19
N LYS A 76 11.37 -18.87 19.82
CA LYS A 76 12.41 -17.98 20.37
C LYS A 76 13.09 -17.10 19.32
N LYS A 77 13.02 -17.48 18.03
CA LYS A 77 13.63 -16.72 16.93
C LYS A 77 12.80 -15.50 16.50
N TYR A 78 11.55 -15.34 16.95
CA TYR A 78 10.63 -14.28 16.49
C TYR A 78 11.23 -12.88 16.54
N ASN A 79 11.74 -12.46 17.71
CA ASN A 79 12.30 -11.11 17.86
C ASN A 79 13.59 -10.93 17.05
N ARG A 80 14.49 -11.94 17.08
CA ARG A 80 15.73 -11.93 16.29
C ARG A 80 15.44 -11.83 14.79
N PHE A 81 14.40 -12.51 14.31
CA PHE A 81 13.98 -12.49 12.91
C PHE A 81 13.61 -11.07 12.46
N PHE A 82 12.66 -10.43 13.14
CA PHE A 82 12.17 -9.12 12.72
C PHE A 82 13.16 -7.99 12.99
N ASN A 83 13.90 -8.04 14.10
CA ASN A 83 14.92 -7.03 14.40
C ASN A 83 16.02 -7.01 13.34
N LYS A 84 16.57 -8.17 12.98
CA LYS A 84 17.61 -8.25 11.93
C LYS A 84 17.14 -7.70 10.58
N LEU A 85 15.90 -7.99 10.19
CA LEU A 85 15.32 -7.45 8.96
C LEU A 85 15.10 -5.94 9.07
N LYS A 86 14.55 -5.48 10.19
CA LYS A 86 14.26 -4.06 10.43
C LYS A 86 15.51 -3.20 10.44
N ASP A 87 16.60 -3.69 11.03
CA ASP A 87 17.89 -3.00 11.07
C ASP A 87 18.46 -2.75 9.66
N ASN A 88 18.03 -3.54 8.67
CA ASN A 88 18.45 -3.42 7.28
C ASN A 88 17.39 -2.81 6.36
N ILE A 89 16.27 -2.28 6.89
CA ILE A 89 15.13 -1.82 6.07
C ILE A 89 15.50 -0.70 5.08
N ALA A 90 16.52 0.10 5.39
CA ALA A 90 16.99 1.19 4.55
C ALA A 90 18.03 0.74 3.50
N ASN A 91 18.57 -0.47 3.60
CA ASN A 91 19.54 -1.03 2.67
C ASN A 91 18.95 -2.30 2.04
N GLN A 92 18.38 -2.14 0.85
CA GLN A 92 17.65 -3.20 0.15
C GLN A 92 18.51 -4.46 -0.10
N GLU A 93 19.79 -4.27 -0.43
CA GLU A 93 20.72 -5.38 -0.67
C GLU A 93 20.95 -6.18 0.60
N ASN A 94 21.32 -5.50 1.70
CA ASN A 94 21.53 -6.17 2.98
C ASN A 94 20.24 -6.78 3.53
N PHE A 95 19.09 -6.15 3.30
CA PHE A 95 17.79 -6.69 3.66
C PHE A 95 17.54 -8.03 2.95
N ALA A 96 17.76 -8.09 1.63
CA ALA A 96 17.58 -9.30 0.84
C ALA A 96 18.54 -10.42 1.29
N ASN A 97 19.82 -10.10 1.47
CA ASN A 97 20.83 -11.04 1.95
C ASN A 97 20.48 -11.59 3.35
N GLN A 98 20.03 -10.71 4.25
CA GLN A 98 19.62 -11.11 5.59
C GLN A 98 18.36 -11.95 5.58
N LEU A 99 17.39 -11.65 4.72
CA LEU A 99 16.18 -12.46 4.54
C LEU A 99 16.54 -13.86 4.03
N GLN A 100 17.39 -13.97 3.01
CA GLN A 100 17.84 -15.25 2.48
C GLN A 100 18.53 -16.09 3.56
N THR A 101 19.47 -15.50 4.30
CA THR A 101 20.18 -16.16 5.41
C THR A 101 19.20 -16.72 6.44
N ILE A 102 18.19 -15.92 6.82
CA ILE A 102 17.21 -16.35 7.82
C ILE A 102 16.30 -17.47 7.26
N LEU A 103 15.92 -17.43 5.99
CA LEU A 103 15.14 -18.50 5.36
C LEU A 103 15.90 -19.82 5.33
N VAL A 104 17.22 -19.79 5.07
CA VAL A 104 18.10 -20.94 5.20
C VAL A 104 18.15 -21.44 6.66
N GLU A 105 18.40 -20.55 7.64
CA GLU A 105 18.45 -20.92 9.07
C GLU A 105 17.13 -21.52 9.60
N LEU A 106 16.02 -21.27 8.91
CA LEU A 106 14.70 -21.82 9.20
C LEU A 106 14.39 -23.10 8.42
N GLY A 107 15.25 -23.50 7.48
CA GLY A 107 15.08 -24.69 6.64
C GLY A 107 14.08 -24.52 5.49
N PHE A 108 13.78 -23.28 5.09
CA PHE A 108 12.88 -22.99 3.97
C PHE A 108 13.60 -22.89 2.62
N CYS A 109 14.89 -22.58 2.63
CA CYS A 109 15.73 -22.55 1.43
C CYS A 109 16.96 -23.43 1.66
N LYS A 110 17.44 -24.06 0.59
CA LYS A 110 18.76 -24.71 0.60
C LYS A 110 19.82 -23.61 0.58
N ASP A 111 20.96 -23.89 1.21
CA ASP A 111 22.14 -23.05 1.10
C ASP A 111 22.56 -22.92 -0.37
N ALA A 112 22.45 -21.70 -0.91
CA ALA A 112 22.82 -21.39 -2.29
C ALA A 112 24.33 -21.59 -2.56
N SER A 113 25.14 -21.73 -1.51
CA SER A 113 26.57 -22.05 -1.60
C SER A 113 26.86 -23.47 -2.12
N ASN A 114 25.85 -24.35 -2.23
CA ASN A 114 25.99 -25.72 -2.76
C ASN A 114 25.19 -26.00 -4.03
N SER A 115 24.56 -25.00 -4.65
CA SER A 115 23.78 -25.17 -5.89
C SER A 115 24.35 -24.30 -7.01
N ASN A 116 24.68 -24.93 -8.14
CA ASN A 116 25.18 -24.25 -9.33
C ASN A 116 24.22 -23.11 -9.76
N PRO A 117 24.71 -21.96 -10.27
CA PRO A 117 23.89 -20.80 -10.63
C PRO A 117 22.91 -21.00 -11.80
N LYS A 118 22.74 -22.24 -12.29
CA LYS A 118 21.98 -22.56 -13.50
C LYS A 118 20.52 -22.94 -13.27
N ASP A 119 20.09 -23.13 -12.03
CA ASP A 119 18.67 -23.33 -11.71
C ASP A 119 17.99 -21.97 -11.50
N GLN A 120 18.09 -21.09 -12.50
CA GLN A 120 17.36 -19.82 -12.53
C GLN A 120 15.93 -20.08 -12.98
N ILE A 121 15.00 -19.95 -12.02
CA ILE A 121 13.62 -19.48 -12.20
C ILE A 121 12.95 -20.01 -13.48
N ASP A 122 12.45 -21.24 -13.42
CA ASP A 122 11.34 -21.62 -14.30
C ASP A 122 10.11 -20.82 -13.89
N HIS A 123 9.81 -19.77 -14.67
CA HIS A 123 8.46 -19.24 -14.72
C HIS A 123 7.57 -20.35 -15.33
N GLU A 124 7.03 -21.22 -14.48
CA GLU A 124 5.89 -22.07 -14.85
C GLU A 124 4.74 -21.14 -15.23
N ASN A 125 4.65 -20.86 -16.54
CA ASN A 125 3.45 -20.36 -17.20
C ASN A 125 2.35 -21.39 -16.99
N ASN A 126 1.60 -21.26 -15.90
CA ASN A 126 0.31 -21.92 -15.78
C ASN A 126 -0.66 -21.15 -16.68
N SER A 127 -0.59 -21.46 -17.98
CA SER A 127 -1.57 -21.05 -18.98
C SER A 127 -2.92 -21.58 -18.51
N GLU A 128 -3.81 -20.67 -18.13
CA GLU A 128 -5.20 -21.01 -17.83
C GLU A 128 -5.79 -21.67 -19.07
N ASN A 129 -6.32 -22.89 -18.87
CA ASN A 129 -7.05 -23.62 -19.90
C ASN A 129 -8.21 -22.75 -20.41
N GLU A 130 -8.21 -22.57 -21.73
CA GLU A 130 -9.38 -22.18 -22.50
C GLU A 130 -10.51 -23.18 -22.25
N ASP A 131 -11.61 -22.73 -21.64
CA ASP A 131 -12.90 -23.38 -21.81
C ASP A 131 -13.79 -22.46 -22.63
N SER A 132 -13.73 -22.68 -23.95
CA SER A 132 -14.69 -22.17 -24.92
C SER A 132 -16.07 -22.74 -24.58
N ASN A 133 -17.00 -21.89 -24.17
CA ASN A 133 -18.43 -22.19 -24.34
C ASN A 133 -19.14 -21.03 -25.04
N ASN A 134 -19.27 -21.25 -26.34
CA ASN A 134 -20.11 -20.53 -27.28
C ASN A 134 -21.58 -20.77 -26.90
N GLN A 135 -22.29 -19.75 -26.44
CA GLN A 135 -23.75 -19.69 -26.61
C GLN A 135 -24.17 -18.31 -27.10
N ASP A 136 -24.42 -18.34 -28.40
CA ASP A 136 -25.09 -17.35 -29.22
C ASP A 136 -26.46 -17.00 -28.61
N ASN A 137 -26.73 -15.72 -28.40
CA ASN A 137 -28.10 -15.21 -28.38
C ASN A 137 -28.12 -13.75 -28.79
N GLN A 138 -28.46 -13.54 -30.05
CA GLN A 138 -28.78 -12.26 -30.66
C GLN A 138 -29.86 -11.51 -29.88
N SER A 139 -29.61 -10.23 -29.56
CA SER A 139 -30.69 -9.23 -29.47
C SER A 139 -30.17 -7.82 -29.77
N LYS A 140 -30.42 -7.42 -31.02
CA LYS A 140 -30.74 -6.09 -31.57
C LYS A 140 -30.20 -4.82 -30.89
N ASN A 141 -29.31 -4.15 -31.62
CA ASN A 141 -29.14 -2.71 -31.84
C ASN A 141 -29.92 -1.72 -30.95
N LYS A 142 -29.18 -0.79 -30.34
CA LYS A 142 -29.37 0.66 -30.53
C LYS A 142 -28.10 1.43 -30.16
N ASP A 143 -27.66 2.25 -31.11
CA ASP A 143 -26.57 3.23 -31.04
C ASP A 143 -26.61 4.11 -29.79
N SER A 144 -25.44 4.33 -29.19
CA SER A 144 -25.01 5.67 -28.77
C SER A 144 -23.49 5.71 -28.74
N THR A 145 -22.93 6.55 -29.59
CA THR A 145 -21.51 6.83 -29.77
C THR A 145 -20.83 7.28 -28.46
N MET A 146 -19.72 6.61 -28.13
CA MET A 146 -18.67 7.14 -27.27
C MET A 146 -17.83 8.13 -28.09
N ASP A 147 -17.77 9.37 -27.64
CA ASP A 147 -16.61 10.25 -27.82
C ASP A 147 -16.45 11.02 -26.51
N ALA A 148 -15.56 10.54 -25.65
CA ALA A 148 -15.08 11.29 -24.48
C ALA A 148 -13.58 11.50 -24.68
N ASP A 149 -13.28 12.55 -25.44
CA ASP A 149 -11.96 13.15 -25.56
C ASP A 149 -11.59 13.75 -24.18
N TYR A 150 -10.54 13.23 -23.54
CA TYR A 150 -10.03 13.77 -22.29
C TYR A 150 -9.07 14.92 -22.60
N ASP A 151 -9.62 16.11 -22.77
CA ASP A 151 -8.84 17.33 -22.91
C ASP A 151 -8.44 17.86 -21.52
N ILE A 152 -7.17 17.70 -21.15
CA ILE A 152 -6.57 18.35 -19.98
C ILE A 152 -6.02 19.69 -20.44
N GLU A 153 -6.91 20.66 -20.62
CA GLU A 153 -6.55 22.06 -20.78
C GLU A 153 -6.48 22.70 -19.39
N ALA A 154 -5.24 22.90 -18.92
CA ALA A 154 -4.95 23.78 -17.82
C ALA A 154 -5.05 25.22 -18.35
N ASP A 155 -6.07 25.98 -17.92
CA ASP A 155 -5.99 27.43 -18.01
C ASP A 155 -6.37 28.13 -16.70
N SER A 156 -5.46 29.03 -16.35
CA SER A 156 -5.52 30.02 -15.31
C SER A 156 -6.46 31.15 -15.73
N SER A 157 -7.39 31.55 -14.86
CA SER A 157 -8.00 32.89 -14.95
C SER A 157 -8.61 33.32 -13.61
N LYS A 158 -8.04 34.41 -13.07
CA LYS A 158 -8.52 35.24 -11.95
C LYS A 158 -9.99 35.65 -12.10
N PRO A 159 -10.73 35.82 -11.00
CA PRO A 159 -11.81 36.80 -10.94
C PRO A 159 -11.31 38.17 -10.48
N GLN A 160 -11.57 39.20 -11.28
CA GLN A 160 -11.34 40.60 -10.99
C GLN A 160 -12.39 41.16 -10.01
N HIS A 161 -11.96 42.15 -9.23
CA HIS A 161 -12.77 43.05 -8.42
C HIS A 161 -13.90 43.72 -9.22
N ALA A 162 -15.09 43.80 -8.63
CA ALA A 162 -16.09 44.81 -8.97
C ALA A 162 -16.33 45.70 -7.75
N MET A 163 -15.94 46.97 -7.86
CA MET A 163 -16.33 48.05 -6.95
C MET A 163 -17.72 48.55 -7.35
N SER A 164 -18.61 48.71 -6.36
CA SER A 164 -19.70 49.69 -6.42
C SER A 164 -19.50 50.70 -5.29
N LYS A 165 -19.23 51.94 -5.65
CA LYS A 165 -19.52 53.17 -4.88
C LYS A 165 -21.02 53.48 -5.06
N ASP A 166 -21.76 54.18 -4.22
CA ASP A 166 -21.50 55.17 -3.18
C ASP A 166 -22.69 55.16 -2.21
N GLY A 167 -22.45 55.60 -0.98
CA GLY A 167 -23.45 55.82 0.05
C GLY A 167 -22.77 56.37 1.30
N GLU A 168 -22.48 57.66 1.26
CA GLU A 168 -21.85 58.46 2.32
C GLU A 168 -22.60 58.29 3.66
N GLN A 169 -21.89 57.91 4.72
CA GLN A 169 -22.13 58.50 6.03
C GLN A 169 -20.89 58.46 6.93
N GLU A 170 -20.81 59.52 7.72
CA GLU A 170 -19.66 60.16 8.34
C GLU A 170 -19.23 59.50 9.66
N ILE A 171 -18.06 59.92 10.11
CA ILE A 171 -17.28 59.51 11.28
C ILE A 171 -18.05 59.70 12.61
N GLY A 172 -17.83 58.78 13.56
CA GLY A 172 -18.22 58.95 14.95
C GLY A 172 -17.59 57.89 15.86
N ASP A 173 -16.35 58.12 16.26
CA ASP A 173 -15.76 57.57 17.49
C ASP A 173 -16.59 58.10 18.67
N ASP A 174 -17.17 57.24 19.51
CA ASP A 174 -17.22 57.55 20.94
C ASP A 174 -17.41 56.32 21.83
N ASN A 175 -16.72 56.39 22.96
CA ASN A 175 -16.63 55.44 24.06
C ASN A 175 -17.99 55.02 24.62
N SER A 176 -18.03 53.82 25.20
CA SER A 176 -18.99 53.48 26.26
C SER A 176 -18.23 52.84 27.42
N ASP A 177 -17.69 53.69 28.29
CA ASP A 177 -17.55 53.38 29.70
C ASP A 177 -18.91 53.64 30.37
N ASN A 178 -19.35 52.63 31.15
CA ASN A 178 -20.41 52.60 32.16
C ASN A 178 -21.88 52.46 31.72
#